data_AF-A0A9W6LQ65-F1
#
_entry.id   AF-A0A9W6LQ65-F1
#
_cell.length_a   1.000
_cell.length_b   1.000
_cell.length_c   1.000
_cell.angle_alpha   90.00
_cell.angle_beta   90.00
_cell.angle_gamma   90.00
#
_symmetry.space_group_name_H-M   'P 1'
#
loop_
_entity.id
_entity.type
_entity.pdbx_description
1 polymer ?
#
loop_
_entity_poly.entity_id
_entity_poly.type
_entity_poly.pdbx_seq_one_letter_code
_entity_poly.pdbx_strand_id
1 'polypeptide(L)'
;MKKLLAVCMVVVSLNVVAENHMMGESRGMPITGEAGRMHNLTPEQQNEFQEMMNAHMRENHKLMLEMKSIDLEIEREMLKDKPNKKNIDNLIDKRSKLHSDMYKNMLRNRMEIKEKLGVDMMGPMGGSMMMQRGRYHNQMMSY
;
A
#
# COMPACT_ATOMS: atom_id res chain seq x y z
N MET A 1 40.23 -46.76 -33.41
CA MET A 1 40.68 -46.23 -32.10
C MET A 1 39.60 -45.32 -31.53
N LYS A 2 39.15 -45.64 -30.31
CA LYS A 2 37.98 -45.09 -29.64
C LYS A 2 38.26 -43.64 -29.22
N LYS A 3 37.48 -42.67 -29.75
CA LYS A 3 37.39 -41.32 -29.16
C LYS A 3 36.13 -41.31 -28.30
N LEU A 4 36.28 -41.61 -27.01
CA LEU A 4 35.22 -41.43 -26.04
C LEU A 4 34.98 -39.93 -25.89
N LEU A 5 33.83 -39.46 -26.37
CA LEU A 5 33.29 -38.15 -26.03
C LEU A 5 32.86 -38.19 -24.56
N ALA A 6 33.66 -37.55 -23.71
CA ALA A 6 33.29 -37.29 -22.32
C ALA A 6 32.16 -36.27 -22.30
N VAL A 7 30.92 -36.76 -22.23
CA VAL A 7 29.74 -35.96 -21.90
C VAL A 7 29.81 -35.67 -20.40
N CYS A 8 30.41 -34.53 -20.04
CA CYS A 8 30.30 -34.00 -18.68
C CYS A 8 28.87 -33.48 -18.49
N MET A 9 28.00 -34.33 -17.94
CA MET A 9 26.78 -33.89 -17.27
C MET A 9 27.16 -32.97 -16.11
N VAL A 10 26.99 -31.66 -16.29
CA VAL A 10 26.89 -30.75 -15.14
C VAL A 10 25.42 -30.73 -14.76
N VAL A 11 25.02 -31.63 -13.86
CA VAL A 11 23.77 -31.51 -13.11
C VAL A 11 23.96 -30.34 -12.16
N VAL A 12 23.47 -29.16 -12.55
CA VAL A 12 23.36 -28.02 -11.64
C VAL A 12 22.17 -28.30 -10.72
N SER A 13 22.44 -28.93 -9.59
CA SER A 13 21.48 -29.08 -8.49
C SER A 13 21.24 -27.70 -7.87
N LEU A 14 20.19 -27.00 -8.30
CA LEU A 14 19.63 -25.86 -7.57
C LEU A 14 18.92 -26.39 -6.32
N ASN A 15 19.70 -26.72 -5.29
CA ASN A 15 19.16 -26.79 -3.94
C ASN A 15 18.98 -25.35 -3.44
N VAL A 16 17.84 -24.73 -3.80
CA VAL A 16 17.30 -23.61 -3.02
C VAL A 16 16.77 -24.22 -1.73
N VAL A 17 17.66 -24.40 -0.77
CA VAL A 17 17.24 -24.50 0.63
C VAL A 17 16.88 -23.10 1.05
N ALA A 18 15.58 -22.90 1.25
CA ALA A 18 15.03 -21.73 1.90
C ALA A 18 15.58 -21.66 3.33
N GLU A 19 16.64 -20.89 3.52
CA GLU A 19 17.04 -20.48 4.86
C GLU A 19 16.04 -19.43 5.36
N ASN A 20 15.12 -19.91 6.19
CA ASN A 20 14.42 -19.12 7.18
C ASN A 20 15.45 -18.53 8.16
N HIS A 21 16.03 -17.37 7.83
CA HIS A 21 16.61 -16.47 8.82
C HIS A 21 15.49 -15.49 9.23
N MET A 22 14.75 -15.84 10.29
CA MET A 22 15.01 -15.40 11.66
C MET A 22 14.71 -13.92 11.83
N MET A 23 13.62 -13.67 12.56
CA MET A 23 13.18 -12.36 13.02
C MET A 23 14.36 -11.48 13.41
N GLY A 24 14.57 -10.40 12.67
CA GLY A 24 15.42 -9.33 13.11
C GLY A 24 14.83 -8.74 14.39
N GLU A 25 15.52 -8.95 15.51
CA GLU A 25 15.37 -8.16 16.72
C GLU A 25 15.46 -6.68 16.35
N SER A 26 14.31 -6.04 16.16
CA SER A 26 14.23 -4.59 16.10
C SER A 26 14.43 -4.06 17.51
N ARG A 27 15.69 -3.78 17.83
CA ARG A 27 16.12 -3.01 18.99
C ARG A 27 15.20 -1.79 19.18
N GLY A 28 14.47 -1.79 20.28
CA GLY A 28 14.05 -0.61 21.06
C GLY A 28 13.66 0.62 20.27
N MET A 29 12.57 0.54 19.50
CA MET A 29 11.77 1.75 19.25
C MET A 29 10.83 1.91 20.47
N PRO A 30 10.74 3.10 21.08
CA PRO A 30 9.73 3.31 22.12
C PRO A 30 8.37 2.93 21.57
N ILE A 31 7.56 2.23 22.37
CA ILE A 31 6.18 1.86 22.04
C ILE A 31 5.34 3.15 21.96
N THR A 32 5.51 3.89 20.87
CA THR A 32 4.76 5.11 20.57
C THR A 32 4.29 5.01 19.14
N GLY A 33 3.13 4.38 18.96
CA GLY A 33 2.48 4.15 17.67
C GLY A 33 1.90 2.74 17.58
N GLU A 34 0.57 2.63 17.38
CA GLU A 34 -0.29 1.43 17.22
C GLU A 34 -0.08 0.24 18.18
N ALA A 35 1.14 -0.30 18.32
CA ALA A 35 1.50 -1.39 19.24
C ALA A 35 1.15 -1.12 20.72
N GLY A 36 1.27 0.13 21.18
CA GLY A 36 0.85 0.52 22.53
C GLY A 36 -0.66 0.60 22.74
N ARG A 37 -1.43 0.71 21.66
CA ARG A 37 -2.91 0.73 21.70
C ARG A 37 -3.51 -0.67 21.62
N MET A 38 -2.77 -1.64 21.06
CA MET A 38 -3.16 -3.05 20.98
C MET A 38 -2.87 -3.86 22.25
N HIS A 39 -2.06 -3.36 23.18
CA HIS A 39 -1.67 -4.09 24.39
C HIS A 39 -2.86 -4.39 25.33
N ASN A 40 -3.98 -3.67 25.19
CA ASN A 40 -5.18 -3.88 26.00
C ASN A 40 -6.20 -4.85 25.36
N LEU A 41 -5.90 -5.39 24.18
CA LEU A 41 -6.78 -6.33 23.47
C LEU A 41 -6.47 -7.78 23.87
N THR A 42 -7.51 -8.61 23.96
CA THR A 42 -7.34 -10.08 24.08
C THR A 42 -6.72 -10.65 22.80
N PRO A 43 -6.14 -11.88 22.83
CA PRO A 43 -5.63 -12.53 21.62
C PRO A 43 -6.66 -12.62 20.49
N GLU A 44 -7.93 -12.87 20.82
CA GLU A 44 -9.03 -12.92 19.84
C GLU A 44 -9.26 -11.54 19.21
N GLN A 45 -9.26 -10.48 20.02
CA GLN A 45 -9.42 -9.10 19.54
C GLN A 45 -8.23 -8.61 18.71
N GLN A 46 -7.01 -9.09 19.02
CA GLN A 46 -5.83 -8.80 18.21
C GLN A 46 -5.92 -9.44 16.82
N ASN A 47 -6.42 -10.68 16.75
CA ASN A 47 -6.67 -11.35 15.47
C ASN A 47 -7.74 -10.61 14.65
N GLU A 48 -8.86 -10.24 15.27
CA GLU A 48 -9.93 -9.48 14.61
C GLU A 48 -9.43 -8.12 14.10
N PHE A 49 -8.65 -7.40 14.92
CA PHE A 49 -7.99 -6.16 14.51
C PHE A 49 -7.11 -6.37 13.26
N GLN A 50 -6.28 -7.42 13.26
CA GLN A 50 -5.38 -7.70 12.14
C GLN A 50 -6.16 -8.03 10.86
N GLU A 51 -7.26 -8.77 10.96
CA GLU A 51 -8.13 -9.06 9.83
C GLU A 51 -8.77 -7.80 9.23
N MET A 52 -9.27 -6.90 10.09
CA MET A 52 -9.82 -5.61 9.68
C MET A 52 -8.76 -4.74 8.99
N MET A 53 -7.56 -4.65 9.56
CA MET A 53 -6.46 -3.89 8.97
C MET A 53 -6.02 -4.49 7.61
N ASN A 54 -5.93 -5.81 7.52
CA ASN A 54 -5.61 -6.50 6.26
C ASN A 54 -6.68 -6.24 5.18
N ALA A 55 -7.97 -6.25 5.54
CA ALA A 55 -9.06 -5.92 4.63
C ALA A 55 -8.94 -4.47 4.14
N HIS A 56 -8.73 -3.52 5.05
CA HIS A 56 -8.55 -2.11 4.72
C HIS A 56 -7.33 -1.87 3.80
N MET A 57 -6.21 -2.54 4.07
CA MET A 57 -5.00 -2.45 3.23
C MET A 57 -5.26 -2.95 1.80
N ARG A 58 -5.98 -4.06 1.63
CA ARG A 58 -6.32 -4.60 0.29
C ARG A 58 -7.17 -3.63 -0.52
N GLU A 59 -8.19 -3.05 0.10
CA GLU A 59 -9.06 -2.08 -0.57
C GLU A 59 -8.30 -0.81 -0.97
N ASN A 60 -7.49 -0.27 -0.06
CA ASN A 60 -6.67 0.89 -0.37
C ASN A 60 -5.63 0.59 -1.46
N HIS A 61 -5.05 -0.61 -1.48
CA HIS A 61 -4.13 -1.00 -2.52
C HIS A 61 -4.79 -0.99 -3.91
N LYS A 62 -6.03 -1.49 -4.02
CA LYS A 62 -6.80 -1.43 -5.26
C LYS A 62 -7.01 0.02 -5.73
N LEU A 63 -7.44 0.90 -4.83
CA LEU A 63 -7.64 2.33 -5.16
C LEU A 63 -6.33 3.00 -5.60
N MET A 64 -5.20 2.67 -4.97
CA MET A 64 -3.89 3.18 -5.37
C MET A 64 -3.47 2.72 -6.76
N LEU A 65 -3.72 1.46 -7.11
CA LEU A 65 -3.43 0.95 -8.45
C LEU A 65 -4.30 1.65 -9.51
N GLU A 66 -5.57 1.91 -9.21
CA GLU A 66 -6.46 2.62 -10.11
C GLU A 66 -6.01 4.07 -10.33
N MET A 67 -5.60 4.78 -9.28
CA MET A 67 -5.02 6.12 -9.40
C MET A 67 -3.74 6.12 -10.26
N LYS A 68 -2.85 5.12 -10.09
CA LYS A 68 -1.66 4.97 -10.94
C LYS A 68 -2.01 4.69 -12.40
N SER A 69 -3.06 3.91 -12.66
CA SER A 69 -3.55 3.68 -14.04
C SER A 69 -3.99 4.99 -14.67
N ILE A 70 -4.73 5.82 -13.93
CA ILE A 70 -5.18 7.13 -14.40
C ILE A 70 -3.98 8.05 -14.67
N ASP A 71 -2.97 8.07 -13.81
CA ASP A 71 -1.75 8.86 -14.03
C ASP A 71 -1.06 8.48 -15.35
N LEU A 72 -0.95 7.17 -15.63
CA LEU A 72 -0.42 6.67 -16.91
C LEU A 72 -1.31 7.03 -18.11
N GLU A 73 -2.63 7.05 -17.95
CA GLU A 73 -3.56 7.48 -19.00
C GLU A 73 -3.41 8.97 -19.33
N ILE A 74 -3.21 9.80 -18.31
CA ILE A 74 -2.92 11.23 -18.48
C ILE A 74 -1.60 11.41 -19.23
N GLU A 75 -0.53 10.73 -18.80
CA GLU A 75 0.77 10.77 -19.49
C GLU A 75 0.66 10.36 -20.96
N ARG A 76 -0.09 9.28 -21.25
CA ARG A 76 -0.33 8.83 -22.63
C ARG A 76 -1.09 9.86 -23.46
N GLU A 77 -2.06 10.56 -22.88
CA GLU A 77 -2.79 11.62 -23.58
C GLU A 77 -1.89 12.81 -23.90
N MET A 78 -1.01 13.17 -22.96
CA MET A 78 -0.05 14.28 -23.11
C MET A 78 1.02 14.02 -24.17
N LEU A 79 1.33 12.76 -24.47
CA LEU A 79 2.29 12.37 -25.51
C LEU A 79 1.72 12.41 -26.95
N LYS A 80 0.42 12.67 -27.12
CA LYS A 80 -0.19 12.78 -28.45
C LYS A 80 0.17 14.10 -29.13
N ASP A 81 0.22 14.11 -30.46
CA ASP A 81 0.44 15.34 -31.24
C ASP A 81 -0.57 16.45 -30.94
N LYS A 82 -1.79 16.06 -30.57
CA LYS A 82 -2.87 16.97 -30.14
C LYS A 82 -3.57 16.39 -28.90
N PRO A 83 -3.06 16.69 -27.68
CA PRO A 83 -3.67 16.22 -26.45
C PRO A 83 -5.11 16.71 -26.29
N ASN A 84 -6.01 15.83 -25.85
CA ASN A 84 -7.40 16.20 -25.59
C ASN A 84 -7.58 16.72 -24.16
N LYS A 85 -7.64 18.05 -24.00
CA LYS A 85 -7.86 18.70 -22.71
C LYS A 85 -9.08 18.15 -21.96
N LYS A 86 -10.22 17.98 -22.63
CA LYS A 86 -11.45 17.46 -21.99
C LYS A 86 -11.25 16.04 -21.45
N ASN A 87 -10.45 15.21 -22.14
CA ASN A 87 -10.13 13.87 -21.64
C ASN A 87 -9.25 13.95 -20.37
N ILE A 88 -8.25 14.82 -20.37
CA ILE A 88 -7.37 15.05 -19.21
C ILE A 88 -8.18 15.54 -18.00
N ASP A 89 -9.06 16.53 -18.20
CA ASP A 89 -9.92 17.05 -17.13
C ASP A 89 -10.78 15.93 -16.51
N ASN A 90 -11.39 15.08 -17.34
CA ASN A 90 -12.16 13.93 -16.86
C ASN A 90 -11.31 12.91 -16.08
N LEU A 91 -10.05 12.69 -16.49
CA LEU A 91 -9.13 11.78 -15.80
C LEU A 91 -8.74 12.35 -14.42
N ILE A 92 -8.47 13.66 -14.34
CA ILE A 92 -8.19 14.36 -13.09
C ILE A 92 -9.38 14.28 -12.12
N ASP A 93 -10.60 14.45 -12.60
CA ASP A 93 -11.81 14.32 -11.79
C ASP A 93 -11.99 12.90 -11.25
N LYS A 94 -11.78 11.88 -12.08
CA LYS A 94 -11.81 10.47 -11.65
C LYS A 94 -10.79 10.21 -10.55
N ARG A 95 -9.56 10.69 -10.73
CA ARG A 95 -8.49 10.55 -9.74
C ARG A 95 -8.83 11.24 -8.42
N SER A 96 -9.38 12.46 -8.47
CA SER A 96 -9.81 13.21 -7.29
C SER A 96 -10.91 12.48 -6.51
N LYS A 97 -11.83 11.82 -7.22
CA LYS A 97 -12.86 10.98 -6.62
C LYS A 97 -12.25 9.78 -5.88
N LEU A 98 -11.29 9.06 -6.49
CA LEU A 98 -10.59 7.94 -5.84
C LEU A 98 -9.86 8.37 -4.57
N HIS A 99 -9.20 9.53 -4.60
CA HIS A 99 -8.57 10.11 -3.41
C HIS A 99 -9.57 10.35 -2.28
N SER A 100 -10.75 10.89 -2.62
CA SER A 100 -11.83 11.12 -1.66
C SER A 100 -12.38 9.81 -1.10
N ASP A 101 -12.53 8.78 -1.94
CA ASP A 101 -13.03 7.47 -1.53
C ASP A 101 -12.02 6.73 -0.63
N MET A 102 -10.71 6.88 -0.88
CA MET A 102 -9.66 6.37 0.01
C MET A 102 -9.74 7.02 1.41
N TYR A 103 -9.94 8.34 1.47
CA TYR A 103 -10.11 9.04 2.75
C TYR A 103 -11.37 8.59 3.49
N LYS A 104 -12.50 8.46 2.78
CA LYS A 104 -13.75 7.91 3.36
C LYS A 104 -13.54 6.49 3.87
N ASN A 105 -12.82 5.64 3.13
CA ASN A 105 -12.57 4.26 3.55
C ASN A 105 -11.74 4.21 4.84
N MET A 106 -10.72 5.05 4.94
CA MET A 106 -9.92 5.19 6.14
C MET A 106 -10.77 5.61 7.35
N LEU A 107 -11.65 6.60 7.18
CA LEU A 107 -12.56 7.02 8.25
C LEU A 107 -13.53 5.91 8.66
N ARG A 108 -14.11 5.17 7.70
CA ARG A 108 -14.99 4.03 7.96
C ARG A 108 -14.27 2.95 8.75
N ASN A 109 -13.07 2.54 8.32
CA ASN A 109 -12.28 1.54 9.04
C ASN A 109 -11.97 1.99 10.49
N ARG A 110 -11.68 3.27 10.71
CA ARG A 110 -11.46 3.80 12.06
C ARG A 110 -12.72 3.74 12.93
N MET A 111 -13.88 4.10 12.38
CA MET A 111 -15.15 4.00 13.09
C MET A 111 -15.45 2.55 13.45
N GLU A 112 -15.26 1.64 12.50
CA GLU A 112 -15.51 0.21 12.71
C GLU A 112 -14.60 -0.39 13.79
N ILE A 113 -13.30 -0.06 13.79
CA ILE A 113 -12.34 -0.50 14.83
C ILE A 113 -12.77 0.02 16.20
N LYS A 114 -13.19 1.29 16.28
CA LYS A 114 -13.65 1.90 17.53
C LYS A 114 -14.93 1.23 18.05
N GLU A 115 -15.88 0.94 17.16
CA GLU A 115 -17.15 0.29 17.51
C GLU A 115 -16.95 -1.16 17.97
N LYS A 116 -16.11 -1.94 17.27
CA LYS A 116 -15.91 -3.36 17.58
C LYS A 116 -14.94 -3.62 18.73
N LEU A 117 -13.85 -2.87 18.78
CA LEU A 117 -12.72 -3.17 19.66
C LEU A 117 -12.51 -2.12 20.75
N GLY A 118 -13.27 -1.02 20.73
CA GLY A 118 -13.11 0.08 21.68
C GLY A 118 -11.79 0.84 21.53
N VAL A 119 -11.02 0.57 20.47
CA VAL A 119 -9.72 1.19 20.22
C VAL A 119 -9.89 2.45 19.40
N ASP A 120 -9.46 3.58 19.95
CA ASP A 120 -9.37 4.81 19.18
C ASP A 120 -8.04 4.85 18.42
N MET A 121 -8.11 4.90 17.09
CA MET A 121 -6.97 4.99 16.18
C MET A 121 -6.57 6.44 15.86
N MET A 122 -7.17 7.45 16.51
CA MET A 122 -6.75 8.85 16.40
C MET A 122 -5.38 9.07 17.04
N GLY A 123 -4.31 8.81 16.29
CA GLY A 123 -2.96 9.29 16.57
C GLY A 123 -2.66 10.54 15.73
N PRO A 124 -1.85 11.48 16.23
CA PRO A 124 -1.53 12.74 15.54
C PRO A 124 -0.87 12.54 14.16
N MET A 125 -0.31 11.36 13.86
CA MET A 125 0.31 11.06 12.56
C MET A 125 -0.67 10.55 11.48
N GLY A 126 -1.81 9.97 11.86
CA GLY A 126 -2.72 9.33 10.90
C GLY A 126 -3.51 10.30 10.02
N GLY A 127 -3.61 11.58 10.42
CA GLY A 127 -4.20 12.66 9.61
C GLY A 127 -3.15 13.50 8.86
N SER A 128 -1.95 13.63 9.43
CA SER A 128 -0.89 14.53 8.95
C SER A 128 -0.16 14.02 7.70
N MET A 129 0.23 12.73 7.68
CA MET A 129 1.00 12.17 6.57
C MET A 129 0.22 12.10 5.24
N MET A 130 -1.10 11.86 5.28
CA MET A 130 -1.92 11.82 4.06
C MET A 130 -2.30 13.21 3.55
N MET A 131 -2.50 14.18 4.45
CA MET A 131 -2.73 15.58 4.08
C MET A 131 -1.51 16.18 3.35
N GLN A 132 -0.28 15.79 3.72
CA GLN A 132 0.92 16.22 2.99
C GLN A 132 0.95 15.66 1.56
N ARG A 133 0.66 14.38 1.34
CA ARG A 133 0.62 13.81 -0.04
C ARG A 133 -0.43 14.48 -0.93
N GLY A 134 -1.59 14.84 -0.39
CA GLY A 134 -2.62 15.59 -1.13
C GLY A 134 -2.21 17.04 -1.45
N ARG A 135 -1.47 17.71 -0.56
CA ARG A 135 -1.03 19.10 -0.75
C ARG A 135 0.10 19.26 -1.76
N TYR A 136 1.05 18.33 -1.82
CA TYR A 136 2.13 18.39 -2.82
C TYR A 136 1.62 18.23 -4.26
N HIS A 137 0.51 17.50 -4.46
CA HIS A 137 -0.05 17.30 -5.79
C HIS A 137 -0.81 18.54 -6.31
N ASN A 138 -1.48 19.30 -5.44
CA ASN A 138 -2.16 20.55 -5.84
C ASN A 138 -1.21 21.74 -6.05
N GLN A 139 -0.03 21.76 -5.42
CA GLN A 139 0.95 22.82 -5.68
C GLN A 139 1.69 22.66 -7.01
N MET A 140 1.78 21.44 -7.57
CA MET A 140 2.40 21.22 -8.89
C MET A 140 1.48 21.52 -10.08
N MET A 141 0.17 21.71 -9.84
CA MET A 141 -0.84 22.00 -10.87
C MET A 141 -1.17 23.50 -10.97
N SER A 142 -0.49 24.36 -10.20
CA SER A 142 -0.64 25.81 -10.23
C SER A 142 0.55 26.46 -10.93
N TYR A 143 0.66 26.29 -12.25
CA TYR A 143 1.46 27.11 -13.14
C TYR A 143 0.71 27.33 -14.45
#